data_AF-A0A9N9PY44-F1
#
_entry.id   AF-A0A9N9PY44-F1
#
_cell.length_a   1.000
_cell.length_b   1.000
_cell.length_c   1.000
_cell.angle_alpha   90.00
_cell.angle_beta   90.00
_cell.angle_gamma   90.00
#
_symmetry.space_group_name_H-M   'P 1'
#
loop_
_entity.id
_entity.type
_entity.pdbx_description
1 polymer ?
#
loop_
_entity_poly.entity_id
_entity_poly.type
_entity_poly.pdbx_seq_one_letter_code
_entity_poly.pdbx_strand_id
1 'polypeptide(L)'
;MTRFKMARSLSKDEIAIFKAEFDVYDQDKGGNITVEEFGRVMKASGQKVTDEELAQIVKEVDLDGDGTINFQEFIMMMTGGAAQIAPSGEAQSASSEDLLKVGKLYATPSTHRNNYFAPKPLRPQLNTRRSLKLNGIDKRLSNLHAQAISPLNSSKLNPAATMTSRLVLVIGDLHIPDRAMDIPAKFKKLLTPGKIGQTLCLGNLTDKPTYDYLRSISPDLKIVKGRFDADATSLPLQQTVTHGSLKIGFLEGFSMVAPMEMDLMLAEANKMDVDVLCWGGTHRFDAFEYENKFFVNPGSATGAFTTGWVAEGEEMIPSFCLMDVQGIGLTLYVYQLRKDAEGKESVNVEKITYTKVVGSS
;
A
#
# COMPACT_ATOMS: atom_id res chain seq x y z
N MET A 1 -26.96 14.05 25.62
CA MET A 1 -27.48 12.68 25.84
C MET A 1 -26.40 11.70 25.44
N THR A 2 -25.99 10.88 26.41
CA THR A 2 -24.89 9.92 26.41
C THR A 2 -25.04 8.90 25.27
N ARG A 3 -24.00 8.68 24.44
CA ARG A 3 -23.93 7.55 23.49
C ARG A 3 -22.89 6.55 23.98
N PHE A 4 -23.38 5.39 24.38
CA PHE A 4 -22.60 4.22 24.81
C PHE A 4 -21.74 3.68 23.66
N LYS A 5 -20.48 3.35 23.97
CA LYS A 5 -19.57 2.58 23.12
C LYS A 5 -20.18 1.20 22.82
N MET A 6 -20.21 0.79 21.56
CA MET A 6 -20.48 -0.61 21.18
C MET A 6 -19.13 -1.26 20.85
N ALA A 7 -18.65 -2.11 21.76
CA ALA A 7 -17.52 -2.99 21.49
C ALA A 7 -17.91 -3.99 20.39
N ARG A 8 -17.00 -4.26 19.43
CA ARG A 8 -17.23 -5.29 18.41
C ARG A 8 -17.24 -6.66 19.09
N SER A 9 -18.34 -7.40 18.95
CA SER A 9 -18.41 -8.81 19.33
C SER A 9 -17.84 -9.67 18.21
N LEU A 10 -16.92 -10.57 18.56
CA LEU A 10 -16.35 -11.54 17.61
C LEU A 10 -17.42 -12.56 17.20
N SER A 11 -17.42 -12.93 15.92
CA SER A 11 -18.27 -14.03 15.40
C SER A 11 -17.76 -15.39 15.90
N LYS A 12 -18.63 -16.42 15.86
CA LYS A 12 -18.26 -17.77 16.30
C LYS A 12 -17.08 -18.37 15.53
N ASP A 13 -16.99 -18.06 14.24
CA ASP A 13 -15.91 -18.54 13.38
C ASP A 13 -14.58 -17.86 13.70
N GLU A 14 -14.59 -16.55 13.96
CA GLU A 14 -13.40 -15.82 14.42
C GLU A 14 -12.93 -16.34 15.78
N ILE A 15 -13.86 -16.58 16.72
CA ILE A 15 -13.54 -17.17 18.03
C ILE A 15 -12.91 -18.56 17.88
N ALA A 16 -13.40 -19.38 16.95
CA ALA A 16 -12.85 -20.70 16.69
C ALA A 16 -11.42 -20.65 16.15
N ILE A 17 -11.12 -19.68 15.28
CA ILE A 17 -9.75 -19.45 14.76
C ILE A 17 -8.83 -19.03 15.89
N PHE A 18 -9.23 -18.03 16.70
CA PHE A 18 -8.42 -17.60 17.84
C PHE A 18 -8.23 -18.71 18.87
N LYS A 19 -9.22 -19.59 19.05
CA LYS A 19 -9.11 -20.73 19.95
C LYS A 19 -8.12 -21.79 19.43
N ALA A 20 -8.15 -22.08 18.13
CA ALA A 20 -7.20 -22.99 17.52
C ALA A 20 -5.76 -22.47 17.63
N GLU A 21 -5.56 -21.17 17.45
CA GLU A 21 -4.24 -20.53 17.64
C GLU A 21 -3.83 -20.55 19.12
N PHE A 22 -4.74 -20.20 20.04
CA PHE A 22 -4.49 -20.26 21.48
C PHE A 22 -4.03 -21.66 21.93
N ASP A 23 -4.65 -22.71 21.41
CA ASP A 23 -4.30 -24.11 21.73
C ASP A 23 -2.91 -24.52 21.18
N VAL A 24 -2.32 -23.76 20.24
CA VAL A 24 -0.92 -23.95 19.80
C VAL A 24 0.06 -23.39 20.83
N TYR A 25 -0.33 -22.31 21.51
CA TYR A 25 0.45 -21.66 22.55
C TYR A 25 0.27 -22.34 23.92
N ASP A 26 -0.95 -22.74 24.27
CA ASP A 26 -1.33 -23.48 25.49
C ASP A 26 -0.98 -24.98 25.34
N GLN A 27 0.28 -25.32 25.57
CA GLN A 27 0.80 -26.67 25.34
C GLN A 27 0.31 -27.67 26.37
N ASP A 28 0.12 -27.23 27.61
CA ASP A 28 -0.37 -28.08 28.70
C ASP A 28 -1.90 -28.17 28.76
N LYS A 29 -2.61 -27.36 27.95
CA LYS A 29 -4.07 -27.25 27.90
C LYS A 29 -4.67 -26.79 29.23
N GLY A 30 -3.91 -26.02 30.00
CA GLY A 30 -4.30 -25.44 31.27
C GLY A 30 -5.34 -24.33 31.12
N GLY A 31 -5.55 -23.82 29.91
CA GLY A 31 -6.52 -22.76 29.60
C GLY A 31 -5.94 -21.35 29.72
N ASN A 32 -4.68 -21.22 30.13
CA ASN A 32 -3.90 -19.98 30.22
C ASN A 32 -2.52 -20.24 29.62
N ILE A 33 -1.94 -19.25 28.92
CA ILE A 33 -0.60 -19.35 28.35
C ILE A 33 0.40 -18.76 29.35
N THR A 34 1.33 -19.56 29.82
CA THR A 34 2.40 -19.09 30.70
C THR A 34 3.51 -18.37 29.91
N VAL A 35 4.30 -17.53 30.59
CA VAL A 35 5.50 -16.87 30.01
C VAL A 35 6.45 -17.89 29.36
N GLU A 36 6.56 -19.07 29.97
CA GLU A 36 7.43 -20.16 29.53
C GLU A 36 6.91 -20.84 28.26
N GLU A 37 5.60 -21.01 28.13
CA GLU A 37 4.95 -21.55 26.94
C GLU A 37 4.99 -20.56 25.79
N PHE A 38 4.68 -19.29 26.06
CA PHE A 38 4.82 -18.20 25.09
C PHE A 38 6.26 -18.10 24.59
N GLY A 39 7.24 -18.11 25.50
CA GLY A 39 8.66 -18.10 25.18
C GLY A 39 9.10 -19.31 24.36
N ARG A 40 8.59 -20.51 24.66
CA ARG A 40 8.86 -21.73 23.88
C ARG A 40 8.38 -21.60 22.44
N VAL A 41 7.16 -21.12 22.21
CA VAL A 41 6.62 -20.94 20.87
C VAL A 41 7.35 -19.84 20.09
N MET A 42 7.72 -18.74 20.75
CA MET A 42 8.48 -17.64 20.13
C MET A 42 9.90 -18.08 19.72
N LYS A 43 10.57 -18.86 20.58
CA LYS A 43 11.89 -19.46 20.28
C LYS A 43 11.78 -20.53 19.19
N ALA A 44 10.73 -21.36 19.18
CA ALA A 44 10.47 -22.37 18.15
C ALA A 44 10.14 -21.75 16.79
N SER A 45 9.49 -20.58 16.77
CA SER A 45 9.25 -19.77 15.57
C SER A 45 10.53 -19.07 15.06
N GLY A 46 11.62 -19.16 15.83
CA GLY A 46 12.96 -18.70 15.50
C GLY A 46 13.18 -17.20 15.67
N GLN A 47 12.36 -16.57 16.50
CA GLN A 47 12.63 -15.23 17.01
C GLN A 47 13.61 -15.33 18.20
N LYS A 48 14.57 -14.39 18.26
CA LYS A 48 15.49 -14.26 19.39
C LYS A 48 14.94 -13.20 20.33
N VAL A 49 14.09 -13.61 21.26
CA VAL A 49 13.50 -12.75 22.29
C VAL A 49 14.16 -13.12 23.62
N THR A 50 14.59 -12.12 24.40
CA THR A 50 15.17 -12.38 25.73
C THR A 50 14.07 -12.64 26.75
N ASP A 51 14.42 -13.26 27.88
CA ASP A 51 13.44 -13.59 28.92
C ASP A 51 12.88 -12.30 29.58
N GLU A 52 13.65 -11.20 29.59
CA GLU A 52 13.20 -9.88 30.03
C GLU A 52 12.19 -9.24 29.05
N GLU A 53 12.40 -9.40 27.74
CA GLU A 53 11.47 -8.93 26.71
C GLU A 53 10.16 -9.72 26.74
N LEU A 54 10.23 -11.05 26.94
CA LEU A 54 9.04 -11.89 27.11
C LEU A 54 8.24 -11.49 28.34
N ALA A 55 8.92 -11.26 29.48
CA ALA A 55 8.26 -10.81 30.71
C ALA A 55 7.59 -9.43 30.53
N GLN A 56 8.20 -8.52 29.75
CA GLN A 56 7.61 -7.22 29.46
C GLN A 56 6.37 -7.32 28.56
N ILE A 57 6.40 -8.20 27.55
CA ILE A 57 5.25 -8.45 26.67
C ILE A 57 4.09 -9.05 27.46
N VAL A 58 4.34 -10.08 28.28
CA VAL A 58 3.29 -10.69 29.10
C VAL A 58 2.71 -9.66 30.07
N LYS A 59 3.55 -8.85 30.72
CA LYS A 59 3.10 -7.81 31.65
C LYS A 59 2.26 -6.70 30.99
N GLU A 60 2.42 -6.46 29.70
CA GLU A 60 1.61 -5.45 28.97
C GLU A 60 0.22 -5.97 28.59
N VAL A 61 0.04 -7.30 28.57
CA VAL A 61 -1.17 -7.98 28.11
C VAL A 61 -1.96 -8.60 29.28
N ASP A 62 -1.27 -8.98 30.35
CA ASP A 62 -1.79 -9.49 31.61
C ASP A 62 -2.55 -8.37 32.35
N LEU A 63 -3.87 -8.37 32.20
CA LEU A 63 -4.76 -7.33 32.73
C LEU A 63 -5.24 -7.65 34.14
N ASP A 64 -5.33 -8.93 34.50
CA ASP A 64 -5.74 -9.38 35.83
C ASP A 64 -4.56 -9.57 36.79
N GLY A 65 -3.33 -9.55 36.27
CA GLY A 65 -2.08 -9.59 37.03
C GLY A 65 -1.72 -10.99 37.54
N ASP A 66 -2.28 -12.05 36.95
CA ASP A 66 -2.04 -13.43 37.35
C ASP A 66 -0.71 -14.00 36.84
N GLY A 67 -0.01 -13.25 35.99
CA GLY A 67 1.29 -13.61 35.42
C GLY A 67 1.19 -14.56 34.22
N THR A 68 -0.02 -14.83 33.72
CA THR A 68 -0.32 -15.66 32.56
C THR A 68 -1.20 -14.90 31.57
N ILE A 69 -1.44 -15.47 30.39
CA ILE A 69 -2.32 -14.87 29.38
C ILE A 69 -3.51 -15.79 29.19
N ASN A 70 -4.67 -15.40 29.71
CA ASN A 70 -5.90 -16.14 29.51
C ASN A 70 -6.47 -15.91 28.09
N PHE A 71 -7.50 -16.68 27.69
CA PHE A 71 -8.05 -16.59 26.33
C PHE A 71 -8.60 -15.21 25.95
N GLN A 72 -9.14 -14.45 26.91
CA GLN A 72 -9.63 -13.09 26.66
C GLN A 72 -8.48 -12.12 26.43
N GLU A 73 -7.44 -12.19 27.26
CA GLU A 73 -6.23 -11.38 27.13
C GLU A 73 -5.48 -11.70 25.84
N PHE A 74 -5.44 -12.97 25.45
CA PHE A 74 -4.89 -13.40 24.17
C PHE A 74 -5.65 -12.79 22.99
N ILE A 75 -6.98 -12.75 23.04
CA ILE A 75 -7.78 -12.07 22.01
C ILE A 75 -7.50 -10.57 22.01
N MET A 76 -7.39 -9.95 23.18
CA MET A 76 -7.08 -8.52 23.28
C MET A 76 -5.69 -8.21 22.71
N MET A 77 -4.70 -9.07 22.96
CA MET A 77 -3.37 -8.99 22.35
C MET A 77 -3.44 -9.09 20.82
N MET A 78 -4.13 -10.11 20.31
CA MET A 78 -4.22 -10.39 18.86
C MET A 78 -5.09 -9.37 18.10
N THR A 79 -5.97 -8.65 18.79
CA THR A 79 -6.88 -7.64 18.20
C THR A 79 -6.53 -6.21 18.56
N GLY A 80 -5.43 -5.97 19.29
CA GLY A 80 -4.99 -4.64 19.71
C GLY A 80 -5.97 -3.94 20.68
N GLY A 81 -6.66 -4.69 21.54
CA GLY A 81 -7.59 -4.18 22.55
C GLY A 81 -8.97 -3.74 22.03
N ALA A 82 -9.31 -4.06 20.78
CA ALA A 82 -10.53 -3.58 20.11
C ALA A 82 -11.75 -4.54 20.17
N ALA A 83 -11.60 -5.75 20.74
CA ALA A 83 -12.64 -6.78 20.78
C ALA A 83 -13.01 -7.20 22.23
N GLN A 84 -14.29 -7.50 22.47
CA GLN A 84 -14.76 -8.14 23.71
C GLN A 84 -15.50 -9.44 23.38
N ILE A 85 -15.31 -10.48 24.19
CA ILE A 85 -16.14 -11.69 24.14
C ILE A 85 -17.44 -11.37 24.87
N ALA A 86 -18.58 -11.45 24.18
CA ALA A 86 -19.88 -11.30 24.82
C ALA A 86 -20.11 -12.45 25.83
N PRO A 87 -20.70 -12.19 27.03
CA PRO A 87 -20.97 -13.24 28.00
C PRO A 87 -21.94 -14.26 27.39
N SER A 88 -21.48 -15.51 27.29
CA SER A 88 -22.17 -16.61 26.62
C SER A 88 -23.42 -17.05 27.37
N GLY A 89 -24.56 -17.04 26.69
CA GLY A 89 -25.62 -18.01 26.93
C GLY A 89 -25.20 -19.35 26.29
N GLU A 90 -24.93 -20.33 27.15
CA GLU A 90 -24.81 -21.78 26.94
C GLU A 90 -24.13 -22.30 25.66
N ALA A 91 -23.01 -23.01 25.89
CA ALA A 91 -22.27 -23.78 24.90
C ALA A 91 -23.14 -24.90 24.31
N GLN A 92 -23.18 -24.97 22.97
CA GLN A 92 -23.43 -26.23 22.27
C GLN A 92 -22.14 -26.62 21.54
N SER A 93 -21.61 -27.78 21.94
CA SER A 93 -20.42 -28.41 21.37
C SER A 93 -20.58 -28.65 19.87
N ALA A 94 -19.72 -28.05 19.05
CA ALA A 94 -19.57 -28.47 17.66
C ALA A 94 -19.01 -29.90 17.65
N SER A 95 -19.56 -30.75 16.79
CA SER A 95 -19.22 -32.17 16.74
C SER A 95 -17.82 -32.37 16.14
N SER A 96 -17.10 -33.40 16.62
CA SER A 96 -15.73 -33.72 16.21
C SER A 96 -15.57 -34.01 14.70
N GLU A 97 -16.67 -34.23 13.96
CA GLU A 97 -16.65 -34.42 12.51
C GLU A 97 -16.50 -33.10 11.72
N ASP A 98 -16.93 -31.97 12.27
CA ASP A 98 -16.83 -30.66 11.59
C ASP A 98 -15.38 -30.11 11.61
N LEU A 99 -14.63 -30.42 12.68
CA LEU A 99 -13.22 -30.04 12.84
C LEU A 99 -12.27 -30.81 11.91
N LEU A 100 -12.65 -32.02 11.46
CA LEU A 100 -11.82 -32.86 10.58
C LEU A 100 -11.88 -32.47 9.09
N LYS A 101 -12.86 -31.64 8.67
CA LYS A 101 -12.96 -31.16 7.28
C LYS A 101 -12.11 -29.93 7.01
N VAL A 102 -11.88 -29.09 8.01
CA VAL A 102 -11.08 -27.86 7.88
C VAL A 102 -9.57 -28.16 7.92
N GLY A 103 -9.15 -29.15 8.73
CA GLY A 103 -7.74 -29.50 8.91
C GLY A 103 -7.03 -30.16 7.71
N LYS A 104 -7.76 -30.56 6.66
CA LYS A 104 -7.16 -31.19 5.46
C LYS A 104 -6.86 -30.23 4.30
N LEU A 105 -7.23 -28.96 4.39
CA LEU A 105 -6.91 -27.99 3.33
C LEU A 105 -5.55 -27.31 3.46
N TYR A 106 -4.87 -27.42 4.61
CA TYR A 106 -3.64 -26.65 4.89
C TYR A 106 -2.43 -27.49 5.30
N ALA A 107 -2.47 -28.81 5.13
CA ALA A 107 -1.30 -29.66 5.37
C ALA A 107 -0.35 -29.68 4.16
N THR A 108 0.40 -28.60 3.94
CA THR A 108 1.73 -28.68 3.28
C THR A 108 2.72 -27.72 3.96
N PRO A 109 3.99 -28.12 4.18
CA PRO A 109 4.91 -27.41 5.06
C PRO A 109 5.88 -26.51 4.27
N SER A 110 5.94 -25.21 4.61
CA SER A 110 7.16 -24.40 4.43
C SER A 110 7.08 -23.07 5.18
N THR A 111 7.64 -23.09 6.38
CA THR A 111 8.54 -22.08 6.99
C THR A 111 8.47 -20.60 6.55
N HIS A 112 8.29 -19.76 7.58
CA HIS A 112 8.70 -18.35 7.76
C HIS A 112 7.73 -17.26 7.29
N ARG A 113 7.50 -16.16 8.05
CA ARG A 113 7.72 -15.76 9.46
C ARG A 113 7.10 -14.35 9.51
N ASN A 114 6.03 -14.14 10.27
CA ASN A 114 5.53 -12.79 10.55
C ASN A 114 6.18 -12.27 11.83
N ASN A 115 6.90 -11.15 11.74
CA ASN A 115 7.40 -10.40 12.90
C ASN A 115 6.68 -9.04 12.96
N TYR A 116 5.58 -8.98 13.68
CA TYR A 116 5.00 -7.73 14.16
C TYR A 116 5.77 -7.28 15.41
N PHE A 117 6.83 -6.49 15.23
CA PHE A 117 7.39 -5.63 16.27
C PHE A 117 8.08 -4.44 15.58
N ALA A 118 7.42 -3.28 15.56
CA ALA A 118 8.05 -2.02 15.13
C ALA A 118 8.60 -1.28 16.38
N PRO A 119 9.92 -1.07 16.52
CA PRO A 119 10.45 -0.13 17.49
C PRO A 119 10.23 1.32 17.01
N LYS A 120 9.90 2.22 17.94
CA LYS A 120 9.66 3.66 17.71
C LYS A 120 10.85 4.34 16.98
N PRO A 121 10.60 5.37 16.13
CA PRO A 121 11.66 6.06 15.42
C PRO A 121 12.52 6.96 16.33
N LEU A 122 13.85 6.76 16.26
CA LEU A 122 14.85 7.64 16.84
C LEU A 122 14.94 8.95 16.02
N ARG A 123 15.02 10.09 16.73
CA ARG A 123 15.16 11.44 16.14
C ARG A 123 16.41 11.57 15.27
N PRO A 124 16.40 12.38 14.19
CA PRO A 124 17.58 12.58 13.35
C PRO A 124 18.59 13.50 14.04
N GLN A 125 19.76 12.97 14.37
CA GLN A 125 20.95 13.76 14.69
C GLN A 125 21.57 14.27 13.38
N LEU A 126 21.73 15.59 13.29
CA LEU A 126 22.49 16.29 12.25
C LEU A 126 23.86 15.65 12.08
N ASN A 127 24.22 15.29 10.85
CA ASN A 127 25.62 15.09 10.48
C ASN A 127 25.96 15.92 9.23
N THR A 128 26.49 17.10 9.50
CA THR A 128 27.41 17.84 8.65
C THR A 128 28.45 16.92 8.02
N ARG A 129 28.51 16.86 6.68
CA ARG A 129 29.74 16.47 5.98
C ARG A 129 30.23 17.58 5.05
N ARG A 130 31.52 17.84 5.26
CA ARG A 130 32.34 18.93 4.76
C ARG A 130 32.54 18.84 3.25
N SER A 131 32.63 20.02 2.64
CA SER A 131 33.10 20.21 1.27
C SER A 131 34.54 19.71 1.11
N LEU A 132 34.82 19.02 0.02
CA LEU A 132 36.18 18.92 -0.53
C LEU A 132 36.18 19.62 -1.89
N LYS A 133 36.90 20.73 -1.93
CA LYS A 133 37.24 21.50 -3.13
C LYS A 133 38.35 20.78 -3.88
N LEU A 134 38.21 20.64 -5.19
CA LEU A 134 39.32 20.48 -6.12
C LEU A 134 39.23 21.63 -7.13
N ASN A 135 40.26 22.47 -7.14
CA ASN A 135 40.41 23.64 -8.00
C ASN A 135 41.37 23.33 -9.16
N GLY A 136 40.98 23.77 -10.36
CA GLY A 136 41.86 24.22 -11.45
C GLY A 136 42.39 23.13 -12.37
N ILE A 137 42.61 23.31 -13.68
CA ILE A 137 42.61 24.41 -14.67
C ILE A 137 42.52 23.63 -16.02
N ASP A 138 41.66 23.95 -17.00
CA ASP A 138 42.10 24.67 -18.20
C ASP A 138 40.91 25.11 -19.10
N LYS A 139 41.05 26.31 -19.67
CA LYS A 139 40.19 26.93 -20.68
C LYS A 139 40.88 26.85 -22.05
N ARG A 140 40.05 26.93 -23.11
CA ARG A 140 40.35 27.03 -24.57
C ARG A 140 40.28 25.65 -25.24
N LEU A 141 39.35 25.39 -26.16
CA LEU A 141 39.34 25.99 -27.49
C LEU A 141 37.92 26.16 -28.07
N SER A 142 37.84 27.16 -28.93
CA SER A 142 36.69 27.84 -29.51
C SER A 142 36.13 27.22 -30.79
N ASN A 143 34.87 27.57 -31.06
CA ASN A 143 34.14 27.50 -32.33
C ASN A 143 34.98 27.75 -33.60
N LEU A 144 34.63 27.06 -34.70
CA LEU A 144 34.69 27.57 -36.07
C LEU A 144 33.70 26.84 -37.00
N HIS A 145 33.01 27.65 -37.81
CA HIS A 145 31.96 27.36 -38.79
C HIS A 145 32.33 26.40 -39.93
N ALA A 146 31.31 25.79 -40.55
CA ALA A 146 31.11 25.87 -42.01
C ALA A 146 29.63 25.70 -42.39
N GLN A 147 29.15 26.55 -43.30
CA GLN A 147 27.79 26.67 -43.81
C GLN A 147 27.52 25.81 -45.06
N ALA A 148 26.24 25.43 -45.19
CA ALA A 148 25.37 25.41 -46.39
C ALA A 148 25.77 24.66 -47.68
N ILE A 149 24.96 23.64 -48.04
CA ILE A 149 24.39 23.43 -49.39
C ILE A 149 22.99 22.78 -49.24
N SER A 150 22.00 23.30 -49.97
CA SER A 150 20.69 22.69 -50.28
C SER A 150 20.41 22.93 -51.78
N PRO A 151 19.36 22.40 -52.45
CA PRO A 151 18.35 21.40 -52.06
C PRO A 151 18.11 20.30 -53.14
N LEU A 152 17.34 19.25 -52.84
CA LEU A 152 16.31 18.70 -53.77
C LEU A 152 15.35 17.71 -53.08
N ASN A 153 14.07 17.84 -53.45
CA ASN A 153 12.89 17.09 -52.99
C ASN A 153 13.03 15.56 -53.01
N SER A 154 12.61 14.91 -51.94
CA SER A 154 11.71 13.74 -52.05
C SER A 154 10.86 13.61 -50.79
N SER A 155 9.57 13.45 -51.03
CA SER A 155 8.52 13.14 -50.06
C SER A 155 8.93 12.02 -49.09
N LYS A 156 9.04 12.35 -47.80
CA LYS A 156 9.00 11.37 -46.72
C LYS A 156 8.17 11.90 -45.56
N LEU A 157 7.20 11.08 -45.18
CA LEU A 157 6.56 11.08 -43.87
C LEU A 157 7.59 11.42 -42.79
N ASN A 158 7.26 12.36 -41.91
CA ASN A 158 8.01 12.57 -40.67
C ASN A 158 7.60 11.48 -39.67
N PRO A 159 8.50 10.57 -39.23
CA PRO A 159 8.26 9.70 -38.09
C PRO A 159 8.75 10.36 -36.78
N ALA A 160 8.70 11.70 -36.70
CA ALA A 160 9.15 12.47 -35.56
C ALA A 160 8.03 13.44 -35.15
N ALA A 161 6.90 12.89 -34.70
CA ALA A 161 6.12 13.59 -33.70
C ALA A 161 6.95 13.53 -32.42
N THR A 162 7.63 14.63 -32.13
CA THR A 162 8.35 14.94 -30.89
C THR A 162 7.70 14.21 -29.71
N MET A 163 8.40 13.24 -29.12
CA MET A 163 8.04 12.65 -27.82
C MET A 163 8.16 13.76 -26.77
N THR A 164 7.16 14.62 -26.69
CA THR A 164 6.94 15.46 -25.51
C THR A 164 6.78 14.48 -24.35
N SER A 165 7.64 14.52 -23.34
CA SER A 165 7.46 13.74 -22.11
C SER A 165 6.09 14.08 -21.52
N ARG A 166 5.10 13.20 -21.73
CA ARG A 166 3.75 13.41 -21.22
C ARG A 166 3.64 12.73 -19.86
N LEU A 167 3.02 13.43 -18.91
CA LEU A 167 2.84 12.91 -17.56
C LEU A 167 1.91 11.69 -17.59
N VAL A 168 2.20 10.73 -16.71
CA VAL A 168 1.34 9.57 -16.45
C VAL A 168 0.54 9.84 -15.18
N LEU A 169 -0.79 9.91 -15.29
CA LEU A 169 -1.68 10.03 -14.13
C LEU A 169 -1.86 8.65 -13.49
N VAL A 170 -1.70 8.57 -12.18
CA VAL A 170 -2.04 7.38 -11.38
C VAL A 170 -3.13 7.77 -10.38
N ILE A 171 -4.29 7.11 -10.49
CA ILE A 171 -5.52 7.49 -9.78
C ILE A 171 -6.36 6.26 -9.46
N GLY A 172 -7.09 6.24 -8.35
CA GLY A 172 -7.94 5.12 -7.96
C GLY A 172 -8.87 5.46 -6.79
N ASP A 173 -9.60 4.45 -6.32
CA ASP A 173 -10.44 4.51 -5.13
C ASP A 173 -11.40 5.72 -5.12
N LEU A 174 -12.07 5.96 -6.24
CA LEU A 174 -12.96 7.12 -6.40
C LEU A 174 -14.30 6.88 -5.70
N HIS A 175 -14.86 5.68 -5.84
CA HIS A 175 -16.13 5.24 -5.24
C HIS A 175 -17.29 6.22 -5.48
N ILE A 176 -17.45 6.68 -6.71
CA ILE A 176 -18.53 7.58 -7.10
C ILE A 176 -19.68 6.74 -7.68
N PRO A 177 -20.92 6.87 -7.19
CA PRO A 177 -21.40 7.85 -6.21
C PRO A 177 -21.44 7.35 -4.76
N ASP A 178 -21.14 6.08 -4.50
CA ASP A 178 -21.52 5.40 -3.25
C ASP A 178 -20.81 5.93 -1.99
N ARG A 179 -19.57 6.44 -2.13
CA ARG A 179 -18.80 7.00 -1.00
C ARG A 179 -18.41 8.45 -1.19
N ALA A 180 -18.42 8.93 -2.42
CA ALA A 180 -18.14 10.31 -2.76
C ALA A 180 -19.04 10.77 -3.91
N MET A 181 -19.46 12.03 -3.87
CA MET A 181 -20.30 12.60 -4.93
C MET A 181 -19.50 13.01 -6.16
N ASP A 182 -18.25 13.45 -5.97
CA ASP A 182 -17.42 13.97 -7.05
C ASP A 182 -15.94 14.06 -6.66
N ILE A 183 -15.06 14.17 -7.65
CA ILE A 183 -13.64 14.53 -7.45
C ILE A 183 -13.57 16.00 -7.00
N PRO A 184 -12.75 16.34 -5.97
CA PRO A 184 -12.60 17.71 -5.50
C PRO A 184 -12.34 18.72 -6.62
N ALA A 185 -13.05 19.86 -6.59
CA ALA A 185 -12.98 20.86 -7.66
C ALA A 185 -11.55 21.38 -7.92
N LYS A 186 -10.71 21.43 -6.88
CA LYS A 186 -9.29 21.81 -7.01
C LYS A 186 -8.49 20.77 -7.82
N PHE A 187 -8.79 19.49 -7.68
CA PHE A 187 -8.18 18.43 -8.49
C PHE A 187 -8.69 18.44 -9.92
N LYS A 188 -9.99 18.67 -10.16
CA LYS A 188 -10.52 18.82 -11.52
C LYS A 188 -9.83 19.94 -12.32
N LYS A 189 -9.47 21.05 -11.66
CA LYS A 189 -8.70 22.15 -12.29
C LYS A 189 -7.27 21.74 -12.67
N LEU A 190 -6.68 20.76 -12.00
CA LEU A 190 -5.34 20.24 -12.28
C LEU A 190 -5.39 19.17 -13.38
N LEU A 191 -6.41 18.32 -13.35
CA LEU A 191 -6.66 17.23 -14.30
C LEU A 191 -7.29 17.75 -15.60
N THR A 192 -6.61 18.71 -16.23
CA THR A 192 -7.05 19.30 -17.50
C THR A 192 -6.50 18.52 -18.70
N PRO A 193 -7.30 18.31 -19.76
CA PRO A 193 -6.83 17.63 -20.96
C PRO A 193 -5.61 18.31 -21.59
N GLY A 194 -4.71 17.50 -22.16
CA GLY A 194 -3.56 17.97 -22.94
C GLY A 194 -2.21 17.94 -22.20
N LYS A 195 -2.19 17.90 -20.87
CA LYS A 195 -0.95 17.73 -20.08
C LYS A 195 -0.61 16.26 -19.79
N ILE A 196 -1.64 15.44 -19.60
CA ILE A 196 -1.52 14.03 -19.22
C ILE A 196 -1.57 13.17 -20.49
N GLY A 197 -0.56 12.33 -20.68
CA GLY A 197 -0.44 11.48 -21.86
C GLY A 197 -1.16 10.14 -21.71
N GLN A 198 -1.12 9.59 -20.50
CA GLN A 198 -1.71 8.30 -20.16
C GLN A 198 -2.27 8.36 -18.73
N THR A 199 -3.38 7.68 -18.50
CA THR A 199 -3.97 7.50 -17.17
C THR A 199 -3.95 6.02 -16.80
N LEU A 200 -3.34 5.68 -15.67
CA LEU A 200 -3.38 4.39 -15.01
C LEU A 200 -4.39 4.48 -13.87
N CYS A 201 -5.52 3.83 -14.05
CA CYS A 201 -6.59 3.82 -13.07
C CYS A 201 -6.63 2.48 -12.32
N LEU A 202 -6.53 2.55 -11.00
CA LEU A 202 -6.45 1.40 -10.10
C LEU A 202 -7.83 0.87 -9.67
N GLY A 203 -8.90 1.22 -10.40
CA GLY A 203 -10.26 0.72 -10.18
C GLY A 203 -11.05 1.48 -9.12
N ASN A 204 -12.18 0.90 -8.73
CA ASN A 204 -13.19 1.46 -7.82
C ASN A 204 -13.76 2.79 -8.36
N LEU A 205 -14.19 2.78 -9.63
CA LEU A 205 -14.89 3.91 -10.27
C LEU A 205 -16.39 3.87 -10.03
N THR A 206 -16.95 2.65 -10.05
CA THR A 206 -18.36 2.29 -9.82
C THR A 206 -19.42 2.87 -10.77
N ASP A 207 -19.19 4.01 -11.43
CA ASP A 207 -20.16 4.59 -12.38
C ASP A 207 -19.58 4.94 -13.77
N LYS A 208 -20.47 5.07 -14.75
CA LYS A 208 -20.11 5.45 -16.12
C LYS A 208 -19.66 6.92 -16.26
N PRO A 209 -20.30 7.92 -15.61
CA PRO A 209 -19.84 9.30 -15.68
C PRO A 209 -18.39 9.50 -15.24
N THR A 210 -17.94 8.80 -14.20
CA THR A 210 -16.53 8.87 -13.74
C THR A 210 -15.59 8.26 -14.78
N TYR A 211 -15.99 7.16 -15.42
CA TYR A 211 -15.25 6.58 -16.54
C TYR A 211 -15.11 7.57 -17.70
N ASP A 212 -16.21 8.19 -18.13
CA ASP A 212 -16.23 9.18 -19.21
C ASP A 212 -15.35 10.39 -18.86
N TYR A 213 -15.36 10.82 -17.59
CA TYR A 213 -14.49 11.87 -17.09
C TYR A 213 -13.00 11.50 -17.20
N LEU A 214 -12.58 10.33 -16.70
CA LEU A 214 -11.19 9.88 -16.84
C LEU A 214 -10.76 9.74 -18.30
N ARG A 215 -11.69 9.30 -19.17
CA ARG A 215 -11.44 9.19 -20.62
C ARG A 215 -11.27 10.54 -21.29
N SER A 216 -11.87 11.60 -20.75
CA SER A 216 -11.69 12.97 -21.25
C SER A 216 -10.33 13.57 -20.88
N ILE A 217 -9.71 13.11 -19.78
CA ILE A 217 -8.42 13.63 -19.28
C ILE A 217 -7.26 13.23 -20.20
N SER A 218 -7.21 11.95 -20.59
CA SER A 218 -6.17 11.43 -21.47
C SER A 218 -6.73 10.42 -22.48
N PRO A 219 -6.21 10.41 -23.73
CA PRO A 219 -6.69 9.49 -24.76
C PRO A 219 -6.31 8.03 -24.48
N ASP A 220 -5.23 7.81 -23.71
CA ASP A 220 -4.78 6.48 -23.30
C ASP A 220 -5.13 6.21 -21.84
N LEU A 221 -6.37 5.79 -21.63
CA LEU A 221 -6.88 5.36 -20.33
C LEU A 221 -6.74 3.85 -20.19
N LYS A 222 -5.97 3.42 -19.19
CA LYS A 222 -5.83 2.03 -18.75
C LYS A 222 -6.49 1.87 -17.39
N ILE A 223 -7.31 0.83 -17.22
CA ILE A 223 -8.08 0.60 -15.99
C ILE A 223 -7.96 -0.86 -15.61
N VAL A 224 -7.71 -1.11 -14.32
CA VAL A 224 -7.85 -2.42 -13.70
C VAL A 224 -9.12 -2.49 -12.87
N LYS A 225 -9.64 -3.70 -12.68
CA LYS A 225 -10.85 -3.94 -11.91
C LYS A 225 -10.59 -3.69 -10.43
N GLY A 226 -11.36 -2.78 -9.83
CA GLY A 226 -11.46 -2.65 -8.38
C GLY A 226 -12.50 -3.60 -7.80
N ARG A 227 -12.41 -3.84 -6.50
CA ARG A 227 -13.28 -4.81 -5.81
C ARG A 227 -14.76 -4.41 -5.82
N PHE A 228 -15.07 -3.12 -5.96
CA PHE A 228 -16.44 -2.60 -6.04
C PHE A 228 -16.93 -2.35 -7.47
N ASP A 229 -16.10 -2.57 -8.50
CA ASP A 229 -16.53 -2.48 -9.90
C ASP A 229 -17.30 -3.76 -10.32
N ALA A 230 -18.43 -4.01 -9.67
CA ALA A 230 -19.18 -5.28 -9.74
C ALA A 230 -19.58 -5.65 -11.17
N ASP A 231 -20.08 -4.68 -11.93
CA ASP A 231 -20.56 -4.88 -13.31
C ASP A 231 -19.43 -4.88 -14.35
N ALA A 232 -18.20 -4.60 -13.95
CA ALA A 232 -17.06 -4.45 -14.84
C ALA A 232 -16.27 -5.75 -15.00
N THR A 233 -16.95 -6.84 -15.39
CA THR A 233 -16.32 -8.17 -15.58
C THR A 233 -15.27 -8.20 -16.69
N SER A 234 -15.33 -7.27 -17.64
CA SER A 234 -14.36 -7.13 -18.73
C SER A 234 -13.06 -6.44 -18.32
N LEU A 235 -13.00 -5.81 -17.14
CA LEU A 235 -11.78 -5.14 -16.69
C LEU A 235 -10.74 -6.17 -16.19
N PRO A 236 -9.47 -6.05 -16.60
CA PRO A 236 -8.42 -6.94 -16.13
C PRO A 236 -8.11 -6.69 -14.65
N LEU A 237 -7.68 -7.73 -13.93
CA LEU A 237 -7.28 -7.59 -12.51
C LEU A 237 -5.94 -6.86 -12.33
N GLN A 238 -5.05 -6.97 -13.33
CA GLN A 238 -3.73 -6.34 -13.33
C GLN A 238 -3.36 -5.96 -14.77
N GLN A 239 -2.53 -4.92 -14.91
CA GLN A 239 -1.98 -4.50 -16.20
C GLN A 239 -0.53 -4.01 -16.05
N THR A 240 0.21 -4.07 -17.15
CA THR A 240 1.58 -3.55 -17.23
C THR A 240 1.70 -2.60 -18.42
N VAL A 241 2.37 -1.47 -18.20
CA VAL A 241 2.77 -0.52 -19.25
C VAL A 241 4.28 -0.30 -19.21
N THR A 242 4.83 0.19 -20.31
CA THR A 242 6.27 0.49 -20.40
C THR A 242 6.46 1.94 -20.79
N HIS A 243 7.25 2.68 -19.99
CA HIS A 243 7.64 4.07 -20.26
C HIS A 243 9.16 4.16 -20.18
N GLY A 244 9.79 4.57 -21.28
CA GLY A 244 11.25 4.55 -21.36
C GLY A 244 11.80 3.15 -21.11
N SER A 245 12.66 3.03 -20.10
CA SER A 245 13.26 1.75 -19.68
C SER A 245 12.60 1.15 -18.44
N LEU A 246 11.48 1.72 -17.97
CA LEU A 246 10.74 1.28 -16.79
C LEU A 246 9.47 0.52 -17.20
N LYS A 247 9.29 -0.66 -16.61
CA LYS A 247 8.02 -1.39 -16.64
C LYS A 247 7.21 -1.03 -15.39
N ILE A 248 5.97 -0.58 -15.59
CA ILE A 248 5.05 -0.17 -14.52
C ILE A 248 3.87 -1.13 -14.51
N GLY A 249 3.76 -1.92 -13.45
CA GLY A 249 2.60 -2.77 -13.16
C GLY A 249 1.62 -2.04 -12.26
N PHE A 250 0.34 -2.33 -12.42
CA PHE A 250 -0.68 -1.80 -11.52
C PHE A 250 -1.85 -2.76 -11.37
N LEU A 251 -2.43 -2.75 -10.17
CA LEU A 251 -3.63 -3.48 -9.75
C LEU A 251 -4.33 -2.70 -8.63
N GLU A 252 -5.56 -3.07 -8.26
CA GLU A 252 -6.22 -2.42 -7.11
C GLU A 252 -5.64 -2.89 -5.76
N GLY A 253 -5.24 -4.16 -5.65
CA GLY A 253 -4.62 -4.70 -4.43
C GLY A 253 -5.51 -5.65 -3.61
N PHE A 254 -6.83 -5.69 -3.83
CA PHE A 254 -7.74 -6.61 -3.12
C PHE A 254 -7.47 -8.09 -3.41
N SER A 255 -6.81 -8.36 -4.54
CA SER A 255 -6.37 -9.70 -4.93
C SER A 255 -5.05 -10.11 -4.28
N MET A 256 -4.35 -9.18 -3.61
CA MET A 256 -3.12 -9.46 -2.88
C MET A 256 -3.45 -10.01 -1.50
N VAL A 257 -2.73 -11.06 -1.10
CA VAL A 257 -2.75 -11.55 0.28
C VAL A 257 -2.02 -10.51 1.14
N ALA A 258 -2.65 -10.04 2.23
CA ALA A 258 -2.10 -9.05 3.15
C ALA A 258 -1.49 -7.81 2.44
N PRO A 259 -2.34 -6.93 1.86
CA PRO A 259 -1.84 -5.67 1.30
C PRO A 259 -1.09 -4.90 2.41
N MET A 260 0.05 -4.31 2.06
CA MET A 260 1.05 -3.65 2.94
C MET A 260 2.20 -4.53 3.45
N GLU A 261 2.19 -5.84 3.24
CA GLU A 261 3.38 -6.67 3.48
C GLU A 261 4.36 -6.55 2.31
N MET A 262 5.53 -5.96 2.56
CA MET A 262 6.50 -5.56 1.52
C MET A 262 6.98 -6.75 0.67
N ASP A 263 7.20 -7.91 1.28
CA ASP A 263 7.63 -9.13 0.58
C ASP A 263 6.57 -9.66 -0.39
N LEU A 264 5.28 -9.55 -0.03
CA LEU A 264 4.18 -9.97 -0.90
C LEU A 264 3.97 -8.98 -2.04
N MET A 265 4.18 -7.69 -1.78
CA MET A 265 4.21 -6.67 -2.82
C MET A 265 5.38 -6.90 -3.79
N LEU A 266 6.56 -7.22 -3.27
CA LEU A 266 7.72 -7.58 -4.08
C LEU A 266 7.47 -8.85 -4.90
N ALA A 267 6.84 -9.87 -4.31
CA ALA A 267 6.46 -11.09 -5.02
C ALA A 267 5.51 -10.79 -6.19
N GLU A 268 4.52 -9.91 -6.00
CA GLU A 268 3.61 -9.51 -7.08
C GLU A 268 4.34 -8.68 -8.15
N ALA A 269 5.22 -7.75 -7.76
CA ALA A 269 6.04 -6.99 -8.69
C ALA A 269 6.98 -7.90 -9.52
N ASN A 270 7.55 -8.92 -8.90
CA ASN A 270 8.38 -9.94 -9.56
C ASN A 270 7.55 -10.81 -10.51
N LYS A 271 6.37 -11.26 -10.08
CA LYS A 271 5.42 -12.02 -10.91
C LYS A 271 5.01 -11.24 -12.16
N MET A 272 4.84 -9.93 -12.05
CA MET A 272 4.52 -9.05 -13.17
C MET A 272 5.74 -8.64 -14.01
N ASP A 273 6.96 -8.93 -13.55
CA ASP A 273 8.23 -8.47 -14.13
C ASP A 273 8.26 -6.94 -14.30
N VAL A 274 8.03 -6.21 -13.20
CA VAL A 274 7.95 -4.73 -13.22
C VAL A 274 8.99 -4.07 -12.33
N ASP A 275 9.40 -2.87 -12.72
CA ASP A 275 10.30 -2.00 -11.95
C ASP A 275 9.53 -1.14 -10.96
N VAL A 276 8.29 -0.79 -11.33
CA VAL A 276 7.37 0.01 -10.51
C VAL A 276 6.06 -0.75 -10.35
N LEU A 277 5.56 -0.88 -9.13
CA LEU A 277 4.24 -1.47 -8.84
C LEU A 277 3.32 -0.41 -8.24
N CYS A 278 2.16 -0.18 -8.86
CA CYS A 278 1.12 0.65 -8.30
C CYS A 278 0.00 -0.19 -7.68
N TRP A 279 -0.44 0.14 -6.47
CA TRP A 279 -1.55 -0.54 -5.79
C TRP A 279 -2.50 0.46 -5.11
N GLY A 280 -3.73 0.05 -4.81
CA GLY A 280 -4.79 0.87 -4.21
C GLY A 280 -5.44 0.19 -3.01
N GLY A 281 -6.72 0.48 -2.75
CA GLY A 281 -7.55 -0.17 -1.74
C GLY A 281 -7.34 0.29 -0.29
N THR A 282 -6.17 0.85 0.04
CA THR A 282 -5.88 1.42 1.37
C THR A 282 -6.48 2.81 1.55
N HIS A 283 -6.77 3.52 0.45
CA HIS A 283 -7.17 4.93 0.38
C HIS A 283 -6.13 5.91 0.94
N ARG A 284 -4.92 5.43 1.28
CA ARG A 284 -3.80 6.23 1.78
C ARG A 284 -2.72 6.30 0.72
N PHE A 285 -2.25 7.52 0.46
CA PHE A 285 -1.03 7.69 -0.31
C PHE A 285 0.15 7.01 0.40
N ASP A 286 0.93 6.26 -0.35
CA ASP A 286 2.20 5.69 0.11
C ASP A 286 3.16 5.54 -1.08
N ALA A 287 4.45 5.72 -0.85
CA ALA A 287 5.46 5.50 -1.87
C ALA A 287 6.82 5.18 -1.25
N PHE A 288 7.42 4.08 -1.68
CA PHE A 288 8.70 3.63 -1.13
C PHE A 288 9.51 2.82 -2.15
N GLU A 289 10.80 2.75 -1.91
CA GLU A 289 11.71 1.86 -2.64
C GLU A 289 11.99 0.62 -1.80
N TYR A 290 11.95 -0.56 -2.43
CA TYR A 290 12.27 -1.83 -1.78
C TYR A 290 12.86 -2.81 -2.80
N GLU A 291 13.99 -3.44 -2.46
CA GLU A 291 14.70 -4.38 -3.33
C GLU A 291 14.91 -3.86 -4.77
N ASN A 292 15.33 -2.58 -4.88
CA ASN A 292 15.57 -1.84 -6.13
C ASN A 292 14.33 -1.60 -7.02
N LYS A 293 13.12 -1.86 -6.50
CA LYS A 293 11.84 -1.55 -7.15
C LYS A 293 11.14 -0.40 -6.45
N PHE A 294 10.24 0.25 -7.17
CA PHE A 294 9.46 1.37 -6.63
C PHE A 294 7.99 0.99 -6.47
N PHE A 295 7.42 1.29 -5.32
CA PHE A 295 6.03 0.98 -5.00
C PHE A 295 5.29 2.29 -4.82
N VAL A 296 4.13 2.43 -5.47
CA VAL A 296 3.28 3.64 -5.36
C VAL A 296 1.81 3.31 -5.11
N ASN A 297 1.25 3.88 -4.04
CA ASN A 297 -0.18 3.94 -3.82
C ASN A 297 -0.66 5.39 -3.97
N PRO A 298 -1.54 5.71 -4.93
CA PRO A 298 -2.01 7.08 -5.13
C PRO A 298 -2.98 7.57 -4.04
N GLY A 299 -3.48 6.68 -3.18
CA GLY A 299 -4.60 6.91 -2.27
C GLY A 299 -5.93 7.06 -3.01
N SER A 300 -6.93 7.63 -2.33
CA SER A 300 -8.25 7.90 -2.91
C SER A 300 -8.33 9.33 -3.45
N ALA A 301 -8.64 9.48 -4.74
CA ALA A 301 -8.75 10.81 -5.36
C ALA A 301 -9.91 11.67 -4.85
N THR A 302 -10.91 11.02 -4.26
CA THR A 302 -12.10 11.67 -3.68
C THR A 302 -12.00 11.81 -2.18
N GLY A 303 -11.03 11.16 -1.53
CA GLY A 303 -11.00 11.00 -0.07
C GLY A 303 -12.15 10.12 0.44
N ALA A 304 -12.62 9.19 -0.39
CA ALA A 304 -13.65 8.22 0.00
C ALA A 304 -13.22 7.50 1.29
N PHE A 305 -14.18 7.18 2.16
CA PHE A 305 -13.87 6.42 3.36
C PHE A 305 -13.36 5.02 2.99
N THR A 306 -12.40 4.49 3.77
CA THR A 306 -11.93 3.11 3.66
C THR A 306 -12.67 2.21 4.62
N THR A 307 -12.77 0.92 4.29
CA THR A 307 -13.24 -0.13 5.22
C THR A 307 -12.10 -0.73 6.04
N GLY A 308 -10.85 -0.33 5.76
CA GLY A 308 -9.67 -0.74 6.54
C GLY A 308 -9.59 -0.04 7.89
N TRP A 309 -8.57 -0.41 8.68
CA TRP A 309 -8.30 0.25 9.95
C TRP A 309 -7.78 1.68 9.72
N VAL A 310 -8.31 2.61 10.50
CA VAL A 310 -8.00 4.04 10.48
C VAL A 310 -7.77 4.46 11.93
N ALA A 311 -6.65 5.14 12.20
CA ALA A 311 -6.33 5.57 13.56
C ALA A 311 -7.35 6.62 14.06
N GLU A 312 -7.53 6.72 15.37
CA GLU A 312 -8.45 7.71 15.94
C GLU A 312 -8.04 9.13 15.52
N GLY A 313 -8.97 9.85 14.88
CA GLY A 313 -8.74 11.20 14.37
C GLY A 313 -8.04 11.28 13.02
N GLU A 314 -7.73 10.15 12.37
CA GLU A 314 -7.17 10.14 11.01
C GLU A 314 -8.31 10.30 9.97
N GLU A 315 -8.20 11.34 9.14
CA GLU A 315 -9.10 11.56 7.99
C GLU A 315 -8.45 11.07 6.70
N MET A 316 -9.27 10.54 5.78
CA MET A 316 -8.80 10.20 4.43
C MET A 316 -8.55 11.48 3.65
N ILE A 317 -7.29 11.70 3.28
CA ILE A 317 -6.85 12.88 2.53
C ILE A 317 -7.02 12.57 1.04
N PRO A 318 -7.84 13.32 0.29
CA PRO A 318 -7.93 13.13 -1.15
C PRO A 318 -6.56 13.26 -1.82
N SER A 319 -6.17 12.29 -2.63
CA SER A 319 -4.85 12.29 -3.28
C SER A 319 -4.81 11.60 -4.64
N PHE A 320 -3.87 12.02 -5.49
CA PHE A 320 -3.49 11.33 -6.72
C PHE A 320 -2.03 11.59 -7.05
N CYS A 321 -1.47 10.83 -7.99
CA CYS A 321 -0.08 10.99 -8.41
C CYS A 321 0.06 11.31 -9.90
N LEU A 322 1.10 12.09 -10.25
CA LEU A 322 1.60 12.24 -11.61
C LEU A 322 3.03 11.71 -11.67
N MET A 323 3.33 10.87 -12.64
CA MET A 323 4.68 10.39 -12.89
C MET A 323 5.25 11.07 -14.14
N ASP A 324 6.48 11.55 -14.03
CA ASP A 324 7.32 11.92 -15.16
C ASP A 324 8.45 10.89 -15.29
N VAL A 325 8.43 10.12 -16.38
CA VAL A 325 9.38 9.02 -16.61
C VAL A 325 10.35 9.42 -17.70
N GLN A 326 11.65 9.39 -17.38
CA GLN A 326 12.73 9.79 -18.27
C GLN A 326 13.85 8.74 -18.25
N GLY A 327 13.92 7.91 -19.30
CA GLY A 327 14.89 6.83 -19.38
C GLY A 327 14.68 5.79 -18.26
N ILE A 328 15.63 5.74 -17.32
CA ILE A 328 15.60 4.87 -16.12
C ILE A 328 15.13 5.61 -14.85
N GLY A 329 14.90 6.93 -14.94
CA GLY A 329 14.45 7.76 -13.84
C GLY A 329 12.95 7.98 -13.84
N LEU A 330 12.36 8.06 -12.66
CA LEU A 330 10.97 8.41 -12.43
C LEU A 330 10.90 9.53 -11.39
N THR A 331 10.20 10.61 -11.72
CA THR A 331 9.78 11.63 -10.75
C THR A 331 8.29 11.49 -10.48
N LEU A 332 7.94 11.21 -9.24
CA LEU A 332 6.57 11.12 -8.74
C LEU A 332 6.19 12.46 -8.09
N TYR A 333 5.11 13.06 -8.56
CA TYR A 333 4.46 14.21 -7.95
C TYR A 333 3.17 13.74 -7.29
N VAL A 334 3.04 14.01 -5.99
CA VAL A 334 1.91 13.58 -5.18
C VAL A 334 1.09 14.81 -4.85
N TYR A 335 -0.18 14.81 -5.24
CA TYR A 335 -1.10 15.90 -4.96
C TYR A 335 -2.04 15.46 -3.84
N GLN A 336 -2.04 16.20 -2.74
CA GLN A 336 -2.88 15.91 -1.58
C GLN A 336 -3.73 17.13 -1.23
N LEU A 337 -5.02 16.93 -0.94
CA LEU A 337 -5.91 17.99 -0.54
C LEU A 337 -6.01 18.03 0.99
N ARG A 338 -5.18 18.87 1.62
CA ARG A 338 -5.12 18.98 3.09
C ARG A 338 -5.95 20.16 3.58
N LYS A 339 -6.59 19.98 4.74
CA LYS A 339 -7.29 21.06 5.46
C LYS A 339 -6.37 21.65 6.52
N ASP A 340 -6.39 22.98 6.66
CA ASP A 340 -5.78 23.66 7.80
C ASP A 340 -6.66 23.56 9.06
N ALA A 341 -6.21 24.14 10.17
CA ALA A 341 -6.93 24.12 11.45
C ALA A 341 -8.29 24.82 11.36
N GLU A 342 -8.44 25.74 10.40
CA GLU A 342 -9.66 26.47 10.11
C GLU A 342 -10.58 25.73 9.11
N GLY A 343 -10.19 24.53 8.67
CA GLY A 343 -10.95 23.69 7.73
C GLY A 343 -10.85 24.12 6.27
N LYS A 344 -10.01 25.09 5.94
CA LYS A 344 -9.77 25.55 4.56
C LYS A 344 -8.83 24.57 3.86
N GLU A 345 -9.30 24.07 2.74
CA GLU A 345 -8.55 23.12 1.93
C GLU A 345 -7.43 23.82 1.13
N SER A 346 -6.29 23.16 0.98
CA SER A 346 -5.19 23.56 0.12
C SER A 346 -4.58 22.34 -0.57
N VAL A 347 -4.10 22.53 -1.81
CA VAL A 347 -3.41 21.46 -2.52
C VAL A 347 -1.94 21.51 -2.11
N ASN A 348 -1.48 20.46 -1.44
CA ASN A 348 -0.09 20.22 -1.15
C ASN A 348 0.51 19.34 -2.25
N VAL A 349 1.77 19.60 -2.61
CA VAL A 349 2.48 18.83 -3.63
C VAL A 349 3.81 18.35 -3.07
N GLU A 350 4.02 17.04 -3.08
CA GLU A 350 5.28 16.41 -2.70
C GLU A 350 5.95 15.80 -3.93
N LYS A 351 7.28 15.76 -3.94
CA LYS A 351 8.09 15.22 -5.04
C LYS A 351 8.98 14.10 -4.51
N ILE A 352 8.88 12.94 -5.15
CA ILE A 352 9.70 11.75 -4.85
C ILE A 352 10.40 11.33 -6.16
N THR A 353 11.63 10.85 -6.06
CA THR A 353 12.40 10.42 -7.23
C THR A 353 12.89 8.99 -7.04
N TYR A 354 12.76 8.19 -8.10
CA TYR A 354 13.28 6.84 -8.20
C TYR A 354 14.19 6.73 -9.42
N THR A 355 15.26 5.95 -9.32
CA THR A 355 16.13 5.62 -10.45
C THR A 355 16.40 4.13 -10.43
N LYS A 356 16.04 3.43 -11.51
CA LYS A 356 16.28 2.00 -11.62
C LYS A 356 17.77 1.70 -11.56
N VAL A 357 18.15 0.81 -10.65
CA VAL A 357 19.51 0.32 -10.53
C VAL A 357 19.79 -0.62 -11.71
N VAL A 358 20.74 -0.25 -12.55
CA VAL A 358 21.24 -1.11 -13.62
C VAL A 358 22.44 -1.85 -13.05
N GLY A 359 22.32 -3.17 -12.89
CA GLY A 359 23.45 -3.99 -12.47
C GLY A 359 24.62 -3.84 -13.45
N SER A 360 25.82 -3.60 -12.94
CA SER A 360 27.05 -3.71 -13.73
C SER A 360 27.24 -5.18 -14.10
N SER A 361 26.85 -5.54 -15.31
CA SER A 361 27.07 -6.85 -15.93
C SER A 361 28.55 -7.19 -16.05
#